data_AF-A0A5K4EV40-F1
#
_entry.id   AF-A0A5K4EV40-F1
#
_cell.length_a   1.000
_cell.length_b   1.000
_cell.length_c   1.000
_cell.angle_alpha   90.00
_cell.angle_beta   90.00
_cell.angle_gamma   90.00
#
_symmetry.space_group_name_H-M   'P 1'
#
loop_
_entity.id
_entity.type
_entity.pdbx_description
1 polymer ?
#
loop_
_entity_poly.entity_id
_entity_poly.type
_entity_poly.pdbx_seq_one_letter_code
_entity_poly.pdbx_strand_id
1 'polypeptide(L)'
;MTIESFHFFVDANNRYVGEMDRLEAVNLLSNCIDGTFLVRLSKSAERMGEYSLSVVYGHPRHIRIQRFSSSDNSCITYGLCELEQFPNIPCVIDNYSKVSLNRCFDEVDITLLYPYQKCPSSPLFYVRANFDFHDTSNTRFLNLKGGDRIAVVSRAAEDRGWWKGWLNGRIGFFPMSFVTRELSG
;
A
#
# COMPACT_ATOMS: atom_id res chain seq x y z
N MET A 1 20.42 22.22 -6.26
CA MET A 1 19.32 21.23 -6.37
C MET A 1 18.97 20.85 -4.93
N THR A 2 17.84 21.32 -4.41
CA THR A 2 17.51 21.21 -2.97
C THR A 2 16.83 19.88 -2.66
N ILE A 3 16.97 19.42 -1.41
CA ILE A 3 16.38 18.16 -0.89
C ILE A 3 14.85 18.10 -1.13
N GLU A 4 14.17 19.24 -1.16
CA GLU A 4 12.74 19.33 -1.46
C GLU A 4 12.37 18.92 -2.89
N SER A 5 13.28 19.09 -3.86
CA SER A 5 13.06 18.64 -5.24
C SER A 5 13.12 17.12 -5.38
N PHE A 6 13.72 16.41 -4.42
CA PHE A 6 13.78 14.95 -4.40
C PHE A 6 12.49 14.33 -3.83
N HIS A 7 11.79 15.04 -2.92
CA HIS A 7 10.52 14.57 -2.38
C HIS A 7 9.36 14.63 -3.38
N PHE A 8 9.36 15.60 -4.30
CA PHE A 8 8.30 15.73 -5.30
C PHE A 8 8.30 14.64 -6.39
N PHE A 9 9.44 13.98 -6.66
CA PHE A 9 9.49 12.88 -7.64
C PHE A 9 9.07 11.52 -7.05
N VAL A 10 8.98 11.40 -5.72
CA VAL A 10 8.58 10.17 -5.02
C VAL A 10 7.06 10.09 -4.81
N ASP A 11 6.36 11.22 -4.89
CA ASP A 11 4.92 11.31 -4.61
C ASP A 11 4.00 10.73 -5.70
N ALA A 12 4.53 10.50 -6.91
CA ALA A 12 3.75 9.88 -7.98
C ALA A 12 3.49 8.37 -7.77
N ASN A 13 4.16 7.74 -6.79
CA ASN A 13 4.11 6.30 -6.62
C ASN A 13 3.56 5.81 -5.28
N ASN A 14 2.99 6.66 -4.41
CA ASN A 14 2.11 6.29 -3.26
C ASN A 14 2.51 5.04 -2.41
N ARG A 15 3.79 4.64 -2.43
CA ARG A 15 4.31 3.36 -1.91
C ARG A 15 5.23 3.58 -0.71
N TYR A 16 5.79 4.79 -0.58
CA TYR A 16 6.64 5.19 0.53
C TYR A 16 5.84 6.01 1.53
N VAL A 17 5.82 5.59 2.79
CA VAL A 17 5.00 6.23 3.84
C VAL A 17 5.82 7.05 4.84
N GLY A 18 7.11 7.23 4.57
CA GLY A 18 8.03 7.93 5.45
C GLY A 18 8.63 7.04 6.54
N GLU A 19 9.13 7.69 7.58
CA GLU A 19 9.64 7.02 8.76
C GLU A 19 8.50 6.39 9.57
N MET A 20 8.64 5.11 9.91
CA MET A 20 7.62 4.37 10.63
C MET A 20 8.22 3.16 11.36
N ASP A 21 7.81 2.96 12.61
CA ASP A 21 8.18 1.76 13.34
C ASP A 21 7.33 0.54 12.93
N ARG A 22 7.69 -0.63 13.49
CA ARG A 22 6.99 -1.87 13.16
C ARG A 22 5.53 -1.87 13.66
N LEU A 23 5.28 -1.33 14.85
CA LEU A 23 3.97 -1.32 15.49
C LEU A 23 3.01 -0.39 14.74
N GLU A 24 3.47 0.81 14.36
CA GLU A 24 2.75 1.73 13.50
C GLU A 24 2.34 1.03 12.19
N ALA A 25 3.26 0.33 11.53
CA ALA A 25 2.96 -0.41 10.30
C ALA A 25 1.93 -1.53 10.50
N VAL A 26 2.01 -2.28 11.60
CA VAL A 26 1.02 -3.32 11.95
C VAL A 26 -0.36 -2.71 12.13
N ASN A 27 -0.46 -1.59 12.86
CA ASN A 27 -1.74 -0.94 13.13
C ASN A 27 -2.42 -0.48 11.84
N LEU A 28 -1.67 0.14 10.91
CA LEU A 28 -2.20 0.59 9.63
C LEU A 28 -2.65 -0.57 8.74
N LEU A 29 -1.93 -1.69 8.77
CA LEU A 29 -2.17 -2.83 7.89
C LEU A 29 -3.13 -3.89 8.48
N SER A 30 -3.50 -3.78 9.75
CA SER A 30 -4.28 -4.79 10.49
C SER A 30 -5.62 -5.16 9.85
N ASN A 31 -6.28 -4.18 9.22
CA ASN A 31 -7.58 -4.38 8.56
C ASN A 31 -7.47 -4.37 7.02
N CYS A 32 -6.26 -4.31 6.49
CA CYS A 32 -6.01 -4.33 5.05
C CYS A 32 -6.12 -5.76 4.50
N ILE A 33 -6.41 -5.86 3.21
CA ILE A 33 -6.46 -7.15 2.51
C ILE A 33 -5.06 -7.63 2.12
N ASP A 34 -4.93 -8.94 1.90
CA ASP A 34 -3.70 -9.55 1.40
C ASP A 34 -3.16 -8.85 0.14
N GLY A 35 -1.84 -8.73 0.07
CA GLY A 35 -1.13 -8.00 -0.97
C GLY A 35 -1.12 -6.48 -0.76
N THR A 36 -1.77 -5.95 0.29
CA THR A 36 -1.60 -4.55 0.67
C THR A 36 -0.24 -4.34 1.32
N PHE A 37 0.49 -3.31 0.88
CA PHE A 37 1.88 -3.09 1.29
C PHE A 37 2.26 -1.63 1.45
N LEU A 38 3.31 -1.37 2.22
CA LEU A 38 3.98 -0.07 2.34
C LEU A 38 5.49 -0.24 2.45
N VAL A 39 6.23 0.76 1.99
CA VAL A 39 7.67 0.90 2.23
C VAL A 39 7.87 2.00 3.25
N ARG A 40 8.62 1.68 4.31
CA ARG A 40 8.92 2.60 5.41
C ARG A 40 10.41 2.68 5.68
N LEU A 41 10.86 3.83 6.19
CA LEU A 41 12.18 3.97 6.79
C LEU A 41 12.07 3.60 8.27
N SER A 42 12.93 2.69 8.73
CA SER A 42 12.89 2.21 10.10
C SER A 42 13.33 3.30 11.09
N LYS A 43 12.47 3.56 12.08
CA LYS A 43 12.76 4.39 13.26
C LYS A 43 13.41 3.62 14.42
N SER A 44 13.53 2.29 14.32
CA SER A 44 14.15 1.49 15.38
C SER A 44 15.63 1.85 15.49
N ALA A 45 16.12 2.05 16.73
CA ALA A 45 17.51 2.41 16.99
C ALA A 45 18.50 1.40 16.37
N GLU A 46 18.16 0.11 16.35
CA GLU A 46 19.02 -0.96 15.79
C GLU A 46 19.08 -0.96 14.26
N ARG A 47 18.14 -0.30 13.59
CA ARG A 47 17.96 -0.32 12.13
C ARG A 47 17.66 1.06 11.58
N MET A 48 18.15 2.09 12.24
CA MET A 48 17.82 3.47 11.92
C MET A 48 18.30 3.80 10.51
N GLY A 49 17.39 4.27 9.66
CA GLY A 49 17.71 4.58 8.26
C GLY A 49 17.69 3.39 7.29
N GLU A 50 17.37 2.17 7.75
CA GLU A 50 17.13 1.04 6.85
C GLU A 50 15.69 1.07 6.29
N TYR A 51 15.54 0.68 5.03
CA TYR A 51 14.22 0.51 4.43
C TYR A 51 13.60 -0.85 4.78
N SER A 52 12.30 -0.85 5.04
CA SER A 52 11.52 -2.06 5.27
C SER A 52 10.25 -2.05 4.42
N LEU A 53 9.98 -3.19 3.80
CA LEU A 53 8.72 -3.51 3.16
C LEU A 53 7.80 -4.16 4.20
N SER A 54 6.61 -3.61 4.41
CA SER A 54 5.57 -4.27 5.22
C SER A 54 4.42 -4.65 4.30
N VAL A 55 3.99 -5.91 4.31
CA VAL A 55 2.98 -6.48 3.41
C VAL A 55 2.02 -7.38 4.18
N VAL A 56 0.74 -7.37 3.82
CA VAL A 56 -0.26 -8.26 4.40
C VAL A 56 -0.29 -9.58 3.65
N TYR A 57 -0.13 -10.68 4.38
CA TYR A 57 -0.39 -12.04 3.92
C TYR A 57 -0.83 -12.90 5.11
N GLY A 58 -2.16 -12.98 5.30
CA GLY A 58 -2.82 -13.46 6.52
C GLY A 58 -2.70 -12.49 7.70
N HIS A 59 -1.50 -11.97 7.94
CA HIS A 59 -1.19 -10.92 8.90
C HIS A 59 -0.03 -10.05 8.36
N PRO A 60 0.21 -8.85 8.92
CA PRO A 60 1.34 -8.02 8.50
C PRO A 60 2.69 -8.75 8.67
N ARG A 61 3.46 -8.79 7.58
CA ARG A 61 4.83 -9.31 7.52
C ARG A 61 5.78 -8.17 7.20
N HIS A 62 6.99 -8.21 7.76
CA HIS A 62 7.99 -7.16 7.57
C HIS A 62 9.28 -7.75 7.03
N ILE A 63 9.67 -7.26 5.87
CA ILE A 63 10.85 -7.67 5.14
C ILE A 63 11.82 -6.50 5.12
N ARG A 64 13.12 -6.78 5.34
CA ARG A 64 14.17 -5.77 5.22
C ARG A 64 14.51 -5.60 3.74
N ILE A 65 14.52 -4.37 3.26
CA ILE A 65 15.07 -4.06 1.94
C ILE A 65 16.57 -3.85 2.14
N GLN A 66 17.36 -4.78 1.61
CA GLN A 66 18.80 -4.81 1.77
C GLN A 66 19.44 -3.86 0.77
N ARG A 67 20.46 -3.14 1.21
CA ARG A 67 21.31 -2.30 0.36
C ARG A 67 22.62 -3.06 0.11
N PHE A 68 22.94 -3.31 -1.15
CA PHE A 68 24.18 -3.95 -1.56
C PHE A 68 25.08 -2.91 -2.22
N SER A 69 26.39 -3.01 -1.97
CA SER A 69 27.40 -2.20 -2.63
C SER A 69 28.36 -3.11 -3.38
N SER A 70 28.71 -2.72 -4.60
CA SER A 70 29.81 -3.37 -5.33
C SER A 70 31.11 -3.31 -4.51
N SER A 71 32.03 -4.22 -4.80
CA SER A 71 33.33 -4.33 -4.11
C SER A 71 34.16 -3.04 -4.13
N ASP A 72 33.98 -2.22 -5.16
CA ASP A 72 34.62 -0.92 -5.37
C ASP A 72 33.78 0.27 -4.86
N ASN A 73 32.62 0.01 -4.25
CA ASN A 73 31.60 0.99 -3.85
C ASN A 73 31.09 1.88 -5.01
N SER A 74 31.28 1.48 -6.27
CA SER A 74 30.87 2.29 -7.43
C SER A 74 29.38 2.19 -7.74
N CYS A 75 28.75 1.07 -7.36
CA CYS A 75 27.33 0.82 -7.60
C CYS A 75 26.63 0.41 -6.30
N ILE A 76 25.41 0.91 -6.13
CA ILE A 76 24.51 0.55 -5.03
C ILE A 76 23.26 -0.07 -5.65
N THR A 77 22.89 -1.23 -5.16
CA THR A 77 21.66 -1.94 -5.55
C THR A 77 20.84 -2.27 -4.31
N TYR A 78 19.59 -2.65 -4.53
CA TYR A 78 18.62 -2.98 -3.50
C TYR A 78 17.95 -4.32 -3.80
N GLY A 79 17.64 -5.09 -2.78
CA GLY A 79 16.94 -6.36 -2.95
C GLY A 79 16.26 -6.82 -1.67
N LEU A 80 15.40 -7.83 -1.78
CA LEU A 80 14.82 -8.48 -0.59
C LEU A 80 15.68 -9.67 -0.14
N CYS A 81 16.42 -10.28 -1.08
CA CYS A 81 17.44 -11.28 -0.84
C CYS A 81 18.65 -11.04 -1.78
N GLU A 82 19.78 -11.73 -1.54
CA GLU A 82 21.02 -11.54 -2.31
C GLU A 82 20.91 -11.95 -3.79
N LEU A 83 19.98 -12.86 -4.09
CA LEU A 83 19.78 -13.46 -5.41
C LEU A 83 19.21 -12.48 -6.44
N GLU A 84 18.45 -11.47 -5.99
CA GLU A 84 17.75 -10.53 -6.86
C GLU A 84 18.03 -9.08 -6.44
N GLN A 85 18.85 -8.39 -7.23
CA GLN A 85 19.27 -7.01 -6.96
C GLN A 85 18.78 -6.06 -8.05
N PHE A 86 18.33 -4.89 -7.62
CA PHE A 86 17.68 -3.88 -8.45
C PHE A 86 18.35 -2.51 -8.26
N PRO A 87 18.30 -1.62 -9.27
CA PRO A 87 18.99 -0.33 -9.19
C PRO A 87 18.40 0.62 -8.15
N ASN A 88 17.13 0.45 -7.76
CA ASN A 88 16.45 1.28 -6.77
C ASN A 88 15.22 0.57 -6.19
N ILE A 89 14.68 1.09 -5.09
CA ILE A 89 13.51 0.54 -4.39
C ILE A 89 12.27 0.46 -5.30
N PRO A 90 11.92 1.48 -6.10
CA PRO A 90 10.81 1.35 -7.06
C PRO A 90 10.92 0.11 -7.96
N CYS A 91 12.12 -0.21 -8.47
CA CYS A 91 12.34 -1.43 -9.26
C CYS A 91 12.14 -2.72 -8.44
N VAL A 92 12.53 -2.74 -7.16
CA VAL A 92 12.21 -3.86 -6.24
C VAL A 92 10.69 -4.05 -6.18
N ILE A 93 9.94 -2.98 -5.94
CA ILE A 93 8.49 -3.03 -5.81
C ILE A 93 7.82 -3.44 -7.13
N ASP A 94 8.26 -2.88 -8.26
CA ASP A 94 7.71 -3.21 -9.57
C ASP A 94 7.94 -4.68 -9.95
N ASN A 95 9.07 -5.28 -9.55
CA ASN A 95 9.31 -6.71 -9.74
C ASN A 95 8.32 -7.55 -8.92
N TYR A 96 8.27 -7.33 -7.61
CA TYR A 96 7.40 -8.12 -6.72
C TYR A 96 5.91 -7.76 -6.83
N SER A 97 5.53 -6.76 -7.62
CA SER A 97 4.14 -6.56 -8.05
C SER A 97 3.68 -7.60 -9.07
N LYS A 98 4.62 -8.27 -9.76
CA LYS A 98 4.38 -9.25 -10.83
C LYS A 98 4.75 -10.67 -10.41
N VAL A 99 5.65 -10.79 -9.43
CA VAL A 99 6.28 -12.04 -9.03
C VAL A 99 6.12 -12.21 -7.51
N SER A 100 5.77 -13.42 -7.08
CA SER A 100 5.52 -13.72 -5.66
C SER A 100 6.77 -13.55 -4.80
N LEU A 101 6.57 -13.10 -3.57
CA LEU A 101 7.63 -12.95 -2.56
C LEU A 101 8.21 -14.30 -2.11
N ASN A 102 7.56 -15.42 -2.41
CA ASN A 102 8.04 -16.76 -2.07
C ASN A 102 9.39 -17.11 -2.69
N ARG A 103 9.85 -16.36 -3.71
CA ARG A 103 11.18 -16.50 -4.30
C ARG A 103 12.33 -16.15 -3.37
N CYS A 104 12.09 -15.24 -2.42
CA CYS A 104 13.03 -14.93 -1.36
C CYS A 104 12.57 -15.45 0.02
N PHE A 105 11.28 -15.77 0.19
CA PHE A 105 10.69 -16.13 1.47
C PHE A 105 9.60 -17.20 1.32
N ASP A 106 9.97 -18.49 1.33
CA ASP A 106 9.12 -19.64 1.01
C ASP A 106 7.69 -19.59 1.61
N GLU A 107 7.50 -19.02 2.80
CA GLU A 107 6.21 -18.92 3.49
C GLU A 107 5.33 -17.73 3.07
N VAL A 108 5.74 -16.92 2.09
CA VAL A 108 5.08 -15.66 1.72
C VAL A 108 4.67 -15.67 0.25
N ASP A 109 3.63 -16.45 -0.07
CA ASP A 109 3.11 -16.55 -1.43
C ASP A 109 2.11 -15.42 -1.75
N ILE A 110 2.63 -14.21 -1.92
CA ILE A 110 1.85 -13.02 -2.29
C ILE A 110 2.67 -12.08 -3.15
N THR A 111 1.99 -11.29 -3.99
CA THR A 111 2.59 -10.17 -4.73
C THR A 111 2.23 -8.83 -4.09
N LEU A 112 2.99 -7.79 -4.43
CA LEU A 112 2.75 -6.42 -3.99
C LEU A 112 1.61 -5.78 -4.80
N LEU A 113 0.37 -6.11 -4.45
CA LEU A 113 -0.83 -5.76 -5.21
C LEU A 113 -1.30 -4.32 -4.96
N TYR A 114 -1.37 -3.91 -3.70
CA TYR A 114 -2.06 -2.69 -3.30
C TYR A 114 -1.14 -1.80 -2.46
N PRO A 115 -0.60 -0.70 -3.02
CA PRO A 115 0.12 0.25 -2.19
C PRO A 115 -0.87 0.86 -1.17
N TYR A 116 -0.49 0.84 0.10
CA TYR A 116 -1.28 1.41 1.18
C TYR A 116 -1.49 2.90 0.98
N GLN A 117 -2.71 3.36 1.21
CA GLN A 117 -3.11 4.74 1.05
C GLN A 117 -3.70 5.23 2.38
N LYS A 118 -3.23 6.36 2.88
CA LYS A 118 -3.82 6.98 4.06
C LYS A 118 -5.26 7.41 3.77
N CYS A 119 -6.11 7.38 4.80
CA CYS A 119 -7.43 8.00 4.69
C CYS A 119 -7.25 9.48 4.36
N PRO A 120 -7.95 10.03 3.35
CA PRO A 120 -7.91 11.46 3.07
C PRO A 120 -8.38 12.26 4.28
N SER A 121 -7.70 13.37 4.56
CA SER A 121 -8.03 14.25 5.70
C SER A 121 -9.42 14.89 5.58
N SER A 122 -9.89 15.09 4.35
CA SER A 122 -11.17 15.73 4.04
C SER A 122 -11.95 14.91 3.02
N PRO A 123 -12.57 13.78 3.43
CA PRO A 123 -13.50 13.07 2.55
C PRO A 123 -14.74 13.92 2.28
N LEU A 124 -15.39 13.70 1.14
CA LEU A 124 -16.61 14.42 0.77
C LEU A 124 -17.74 14.15 1.76
N PHE A 125 -17.89 12.88 2.15
CA PHE A 125 -18.80 12.38 3.18
C PHE A 125 -18.50 10.90 3.45
N TYR A 126 -19.12 10.33 4.47
CA TYR A 126 -19.05 8.90 4.76
C TYR A 126 -20.32 8.18 4.32
N VAL A 127 -20.15 6.93 3.92
CA VAL A 127 -21.23 6.01 3.56
C VAL A 127 -21.02 4.69 4.27
N ARG A 128 -22.10 3.93 4.43
CA ARG A 128 -22.07 2.57 4.95
C ARG A 128 -22.53 1.60 3.88
N ALA A 129 -21.80 0.51 3.69
CA ALA A 129 -22.20 -0.57 2.79
C ALA A 129 -23.42 -1.30 3.36
N ASN A 130 -24.47 -1.43 2.54
CA ASN A 130 -25.66 -2.21 2.85
C ASN A 130 -25.52 -3.65 2.37
N PHE A 131 -24.68 -3.87 1.35
CA PHE A 131 -24.47 -5.16 0.70
C PHE A 131 -22.99 -5.39 0.43
N ASP A 132 -22.64 -6.67 0.28
CA ASP A 132 -21.32 -7.06 -0.19
C ASP A 132 -21.14 -6.68 -1.68
N PHE A 133 -19.94 -6.24 -2.03
CA PHE A 133 -19.49 -6.09 -3.41
C PHE A 133 -18.14 -6.79 -3.56
N HIS A 134 -18.03 -7.70 -4.53
CA HIS A 134 -16.79 -8.43 -4.75
C HIS A 134 -16.50 -8.56 -6.24
N ASP A 135 -15.45 -7.89 -6.69
CA ASP A 135 -14.91 -8.00 -8.04
C ASP A 135 -13.38 -7.96 -8.00
N THR A 136 -12.76 -9.09 -8.32
CA THR A 136 -11.31 -9.28 -8.37
C THR A 136 -10.73 -9.18 -9.77
N SER A 137 -11.56 -8.97 -10.80
CA SER A 137 -11.11 -8.85 -12.19
C SER A 137 -10.35 -7.56 -12.45
N ASN A 138 -10.55 -6.54 -11.60
CA ASN A 138 -9.92 -5.24 -11.75
C ASN A 138 -9.50 -4.68 -10.39
N THR A 139 -8.19 -4.47 -10.21
CA THR A 139 -7.58 -3.96 -8.97
C THR A 139 -8.00 -2.54 -8.60
N ARG A 140 -8.68 -1.81 -9.50
CA ARG A 140 -9.26 -0.49 -9.22
C ARG A 140 -10.57 -0.57 -8.44
N PHE A 141 -11.19 -1.74 -8.34
CA PHE A 141 -12.41 -1.93 -7.57
C PHE A 141 -12.12 -2.10 -6.08
N LEU A 142 -13.02 -1.53 -5.28
CA LEU A 142 -13.00 -1.57 -3.83
C LEU A 142 -14.06 -2.56 -3.38
N ASN A 143 -13.64 -3.76 -3.00
CA ASN A 143 -14.54 -4.77 -2.48
C ASN A 143 -15.13 -4.29 -1.14
N LEU A 144 -16.43 -4.49 -0.97
CA LEU A 144 -17.18 -4.08 0.20
C LEU A 144 -17.75 -5.31 0.91
N LYS A 145 -17.83 -5.22 2.22
CA LYS A 145 -18.65 -6.06 3.09
C LYS A 145 -19.76 -5.24 3.71
N GLY A 146 -20.94 -5.85 3.86
CA GLY A 146 -22.06 -5.22 4.56
C GLY A 146 -21.61 -4.69 5.93
N GLY A 147 -21.90 -3.40 6.18
CA GLY A 147 -21.48 -2.68 7.39
C GLY A 147 -20.20 -1.86 7.23
N ASP A 148 -19.40 -2.07 6.19
CA ASP A 148 -18.17 -1.29 5.94
C ASP A 148 -18.46 0.20 5.90
N ARG A 149 -17.57 0.98 6.52
CA ARG A 149 -17.64 2.45 6.53
C ARG A 149 -16.63 3.01 5.55
N ILE A 150 -17.12 3.63 4.48
CA ILE A 150 -16.31 4.10 3.37
C ILE A 150 -16.26 5.63 3.37
N ALA A 151 -15.06 6.20 3.25
CA ALA A 151 -14.89 7.62 3.07
C ALA A 151 -14.97 7.95 1.57
N VAL A 152 -15.98 8.67 1.12
CA VAL A 152 -16.14 9.01 -0.31
C VAL A 152 -15.14 10.11 -0.67
N VAL A 153 -14.34 9.88 -1.72
CA VAL A 153 -13.26 10.78 -2.13
C VAL A 153 -13.51 11.43 -3.49
N SER A 154 -14.34 10.82 -4.34
CA SER A 154 -14.74 11.41 -5.62
C SER A 154 -16.06 10.83 -6.13
N ARG A 155 -16.85 11.69 -6.77
CA ARG A 155 -18.13 11.37 -7.45
C ARG A 155 -18.04 11.52 -8.97
N ALA A 156 -16.83 11.62 -9.52
CA ALA A 156 -16.63 11.91 -10.95
C ALA A 156 -17.18 10.84 -11.91
N ALA A 157 -17.54 9.65 -11.42
CA ALA A 157 -18.11 8.55 -12.20
C ALA A 157 -19.54 8.17 -11.75
N GLU A 158 -20.23 9.10 -11.07
CA GLU A 158 -21.59 8.89 -10.55
C GLU A 158 -22.62 8.65 -11.66
N ASP A 159 -22.41 9.27 -12.82
CA ASP A 159 -23.19 9.06 -14.05
C ASP A 159 -23.14 7.59 -14.53
N ARG A 160 -22.09 6.86 -14.16
CA ARG A 160 -21.92 5.43 -14.45
C ARG A 160 -22.32 4.53 -13.28
N GLY A 161 -22.84 5.10 -12.19
CA GLY A 161 -23.24 4.37 -10.98
C GLY A 161 -22.09 4.07 -10.01
N TRP A 162 -20.93 4.72 -10.15
CA TRP A 162 -19.75 4.45 -9.32
C TRP A 162 -19.31 5.66 -8.52
N TRP A 163 -18.91 5.42 -7.27
CA TRP A 163 -18.12 6.38 -6.50
C TRP A 163 -16.72 5.84 -6.28
N LYS A 164 -15.78 6.75 -6.04
CA LYS A 164 -14.44 6.42 -5.56
C LYS A 164 -14.38 6.71 -4.06
N GLY A 165 -13.92 5.75 -3.28
CA GLY A 165 -13.80 5.90 -1.83
C GLY A 165 -12.58 5.21 -1.27
N TRP A 166 -12.30 5.52 -0.01
CA TRP A 166 -11.26 4.92 0.81
C TRP A 166 -11.87 3.94 1.82
N LEU A 167 -11.30 2.74 1.89
CA LEU A 167 -11.63 1.71 2.88
C LEU A 167 -10.36 0.93 3.21
N ASN A 168 -10.04 0.80 4.50
CA ASN A 168 -8.95 -0.02 5.02
C ASN A 168 -7.64 0.08 4.22
N GLY A 169 -7.15 1.32 4.01
CA GLY A 169 -5.88 1.54 3.34
C GLY A 169 -5.90 1.46 1.81
N ARG A 170 -7.07 1.25 1.17
CA ARG A 170 -7.22 1.25 -0.28
C ARG A 170 -8.18 2.32 -0.74
N ILE A 171 -7.85 2.98 -1.86
CA ILE A 171 -8.81 3.79 -2.62
C ILE A 171 -9.18 3.03 -3.89
N GLY A 172 -10.49 2.89 -4.14
CA GLY A 172 -11.01 2.25 -5.33
C GLY A 172 -12.45 2.65 -5.62
N PHE A 173 -12.97 2.12 -6.72
CA PHE A 173 -14.35 2.33 -7.16
C PHE A 173 -15.27 1.27 -6.57
N PHE A 174 -16.46 1.69 -6.17
CA PHE A 174 -17.54 0.80 -5.70
C PHE A 174 -18.90 1.32 -6.19
N PRO A 175 -19.90 0.44 -6.34
CA PRO A 175 -21.22 0.83 -6.83
C PRO A 175 -21.95 1.69 -5.79
N MET A 176 -22.41 2.87 -6.19
CA MET A 176 -23.09 3.80 -5.26
C MET A 176 -24.42 3.26 -4.75
N SER A 177 -25.06 2.34 -5.50
CA SER A 177 -26.34 1.71 -5.13
C SER A 177 -26.21 0.74 -3.95
N PHE A 178 -24.99 0.36 -3.57
CA PHE A 178 -24.75 -0.62 -2.49
C PHE A 178 -24.53 0.05 -1.13
N VAL A 179 -24.61 1.38 -1.06
CA VAL A 179 -24.30 2.12 0.15
C VAL A 179 -25.41 3.10 0.53
N THR A 180 -25.44 3.51 1.79
CA THR A 180 -26.26 4.62 2.26
C THR A 180 -25.40 5.68 2.95
N ARG A 181 -25.75 6.94 2.76
CA ARG A 181 -25.05 8.07 3.38
C ARG A 181 -25.16 7.99 4.90
N GLU A 182 -24.03 8.12 5.59
CA GLU A 182 -24.02 8.26 7.03
C GLU A 182 -24.39 9.71 7.35
N LEU A 183 -25.49 9.91 8.08
CA LEU A 183 -25.85 11.22 8.58
C LEU A 183 -24.91 11.56 9.73
N SER A 184 -24.25 12.71 9.66
CA SER A 184 -23.52 13.27 10.80
C SER A 184 -24.53 13.61 11.88
N GLY A 185 -24.51 12.85 12.98
CA GLY A 185 -25.23 13.18 14.23
C GLY A 185 -24.55 14.29 15.01
#